data_AF-A0A672YEW8-F1
#
_entry.id   AF-A0A672YEW8-F1
#
_cell.length_a   1.000
_cell.length_b   1.000
_cell.length_c   1.000
_cell.angle_alpha   90.00
_cell.angle_beta   90.00
_cell.angle_gamma   90.00
#
_symmetry.space_group_name_H-M   'P 1'
#
loop_
_entity.id
_entity.type
_entity.pdbx_description
1 polymer ?
#
loop_
_entity_poly.entity_id
_entity_poly.type
_entity_poly.pdbx_seq_one_letter_code
_entity_poly.pdbx_strand_id
1 'polypeptide(L)'
;MFTEVLVAIVIGGVIYFLVQKSRSKVLKTEDGWWGVGAPPDGEEDISVRPFKISTSDEELEDLYRRIDQTRPVASLEDSQFHYGFNSQYLQKVVSYWRNDFDWRKQVDKLNQYPHFKTNIEGIDVHYMHIKPQRVPQGSAVIPLIMVHGWPGSFYEFFGIIPLLTEPSDPGDCVFEVVCPSIPGYGFSEAPHKKGRSGTSGAQI
;
A
#
# COMPACT_ATOMS: atom_id res chain seq x y z
N MET A 1 25.01 -52.38 7.75
CA MET A 1 23.86 -52.26 6.82
C MET A 1 22.54 -51.89 7.52
N PHE A 2 21.88 -52.77 8.30
CA PHE A 2 20.58 -52.41 8.93
C PHE A 2 20.69 -51.31 10.01
N THR A 3 21.76 -51.31 10.79
CA THR A 3 22.01 -50.30 11.84
C THR A 3 22.28 -48.91 11.28
N GLU A 4 23.01 -48.81 10.17
CA GLU A 4 23.33 -47.54 9.51
C GLU A 4 22.09 -46.88 8.88
N VAL A 5 21.21 -47.68 8.29
CA VAL A 5 19.92 -47.20 7.76
C VAL A 5 19.02 -46.67 8.88
N LEU A 6 18.99 -47.36 10.01
CA LEU A 6 18.18 -46.96 11.16
C LEU A 6 18.69 -45.65 11.78
N VAL A 7 20.01 -45.48 11.87
CA VAL A 7 20.64 -44.23 12.31
C VAL A 7 20.33 -43.08 11.33
N ALA A 8 20.41 -43.31 10.02
CA ALA A 8 20.10 -42.30 9.01
C ALA A 8 18.64 -41.83 9.07
N ILE A 9 17.69 -42.75 9.30
CA ILE A 9 16.26 -42.41 9.44
C ILE A 9 16.02 -41.58 10.71
N VAL A 10 16.66 -41.92 11.83
CA VAL A 10 16.53 -41.17 13.08
C VAL A 10 17.11 -39.77 12.93
N ILE A 11 18.31 -39.64 12.35
CA ILE A 11 18.94 -38.34 12.09
C ILE A 11 18.08 -37.50 11.13
N GLY A 12 17.60 -38.11 10.05
CA GLY A 12 16.72 -37.45 9.08
C GLY A 12 15.40 -36.97 9.71
N GLY A 13 14.80 -37.79 10.57
CA GLY A 13 13.59 -37.43 11.33
C GLY A 13 13.84 -36.30 12.34
N VAL A 14 14.98 -36.31 13.03
CA VAL A 14 15.39 -35.24 13.96
C VAL A 14 15.64 -33.94 13.19
N ILE A 15 16.36 -33.99 12.07
CA ILE A 15 16.59 -32.81 11.21
C ILE A 15 15.26 -32.28 10.66
N TYR A 16 14.40 -33.16 10.13
CA TYR A 16 13.08 -32.78 9.63
C TYR A 16 12.22 -32.14 10.72
N PHE A 17 12.20 -32.71 11.92
CA PHE A 17 11.47 -32.19 13.07
C PHE A 17 12.01 -30.83 13.52
N LEU A 18 13.34 -30.67 13.59
CA LEU A 18 13.97 -29.39 13.94
C LEU A 18 13.72 -28.32 12.87
N VAL A 19 13.74 -28.68 11.59
CA VAL A 19 13.43 -27.79 10.46
C VAL A 19 11.94 -27.41 10.47
N GLN A 20 11.02 -28.34 10.73
CA GLN A 20 9.59 -28.03 10.85
C GLN A 20 9.30 -27.17 12.08
N LYS A 21 9.91 -27.46 13.24
CA LYS A 21 9.74 -26.68 14.47
C LYS A 21 10.29 -25.26 14.34
N SER A 22 11.29 -25.05 13.48
CA SER A 22 11.83 -23.73 13.14
C SER A 22 10.89 -22.90 12.25
N ARG A 23 10.00 -23.54 11.47
CA ARG A 23 9.14 -22.86 10.49
C ARG A 23 7.92 -22.12 11.07
N SER A 24 7.60 -22.26 12.36
CA SER A 24 6.42 -21.62 12.96
C SER A 24 6.73 -20.72 14.15
N LYS A 25 7.79 -19.91 14.07
CA LYS A 25 7.83 -18.71 14.91
C LYS A 25 6.80 -17.72 14.38
N VAL A 26 5.56 -17.86 14.81
CA VAL A 26 4.57 -16.78 14.75
C VAL A 26 5.21 -15.63 15.52
N LEU A 27 5.46 -14.52 14.82
CA LEU A 27 5.95 -13.31 15.46
C LEU A 27 4.91 -12.93 16.52
N LYS A 28 5.33 -12.89 17.79
CA LYS A 28 4.48 -12.33 18.84
C LYS A 28 4.42 -10.84 18.56
N THR A 29 3.28 -10.41 18.06
CA THR A 29 2.97 -9.00 17.89
C THR A 29 2.17 -8.55 19.11
N GLU A 30 2.46 -7.35 19.60
CA GLU A 30 1.70 -6.75 20.69
C GLU A 30 0.52 -6.00 20.07
N ASP A 31 -0.70 -6.33 20.51
CA ASP A 31 -1.90 -5.53 20.22
C ASP A 31 -1.63 -4.12 20.77
N GLY A 32 -1.56 -3.12 19.90
CA GLY A 32 -1.11 -1.79 20.29
C GLY A 32 -2.14 -0.74 19.91
N TRP A 33 -2.55 0.13 20.83
CA TRP A 33 -3.28 1.35 20.46
C TRP A 33 -2.31 2.37 19.88
N TRP A 34 -2.51 2.80 18.63
CA TRP A 34 -1.65 3.77 17.93
C TRP A 34 -2.33 5.12 17.69
N GLY A 35 -3.61 5.22 18.03
CA GLY A 35 -4.37 6.46 18.04
C GLY A 35 -3.92 7.45 19.10
N VAL A 36 -4.53 8.63 19.07
CA VAL A 36 -4.32 9.69 20.06
C VAL A 36 -4.77 9.19 21.45
N GLY A 37 -3.96 9.46 22.47
CA GLY A 37 -4.32 9.17 23.86
C GLY A 37 -4.37 7.67 24.22
N ALA A 38 -5.23 7.36 25.19
CA ALA A 38 -5.53 5.99 25.62
C ALA A 38 -6.62 5.38 24.72
N PRO A 39 -6.65 4.05 24.57
CA PRO A 39 -7.78 3.38 23.92
C PRO A 39 -9.09 3.73 24.64
N PRO A 40 -10.23 3.76 23.92
CA PRO A 40 -11.52 4.01 24.52
C PRO A 40 -11.86 2.94 25.57
N ASP A 41 -12.67 3.30 26.56
CA ASP A 41 -13.13 2.37 27.61
C ASP A 41 -14.09 1.29 27.07
N GLY A 42 -14.57 1.43 25.82
CA GLY A 42 -15.45 0.50 25.12
C GLY A 42 -14.85 -0.04 23.82
N GLU A 43 -15.66 -0.75 23.02
CA GLU A 43 -15.23 -1.28 21.74
C GLU A 43 -14.90 -0.18 20.73
N GLU A 44 -13.87 -0.42 19.92
CA GLU A 44 -13.50 0.44 18.81
C GLU A 44 -14.56 0.42 17.70
N ASP A 45 -14.86 1.59 17.13
CA ASP A 45 -15.72 1.69 15.95
C ASP A 45 -14.97 1.23 14.68
N ILE A 46 -15.10 -0.05 14.40
CA ILE A 46 -14.56 -0.72 13.21
C ILE A 46 -15.50 -0.65 11.99
N SER A 47 -16.44 0.29 11.97
CA SER A 47 -17.35 0.45 10.82
C SER A 47 -16.58 0.82 9.55
N VAL A 48 -16.90 0.12 8.46
CA VAL A 48 -16.39 0.43 7.13
C VAL A 48 -17.20 1.59 6.53
N ARG A 49 -16.54 2.70 6.27
CA ARG A 49 -17.13 3.94 5.75
C ARG A 49 -16.68 4.18 4.31
N PRO A 50 -17.58 4.46 3.36
CA PRO A 50 -17.19 4.94 2.04
C PRO A 50 -16.34 6.21 2.14
N PHE A 51 -15.30 6.29 1.31
CA PHE A 51 -14.44 7.45 1.22
C PHE A 51 -14.43 7.95 -0.23
N LYS A 52 -14.38 9.28 -0.41
CA LYS A 52 -14.25 9.90 -1.73
C LYS A 52 -13.10 10.90 -1.68
N ILE A 53 -12.17 10.75 -2.62
CA ILE A 53 -11.05 11.67 -2.75
C ILE A 53 -11.56 12.96 -3.36
N SER A 54 -11.18 14.09 -2.77
CA SER A 54 -11.50 15.42 -3.27
C SER A 54 -10.31 16.35 -3.07
N THR A 55 -10.28 17.43 -3.83
CA THR A 55 -9.35 18.54 -3.62
C THR A 55 -10.12 19.85 -3.77
N SER A 56 -9.76 20.85 -2.98
CA SER A 56 -10.37 22.18 -3.02
C SER A 56 -9.64 23.11 -3.98
N ASP A 57 -10.32 24.16 -4.42
CA ASP A 57 -9.70 25.22 -5.22
C ASP A 57 -8.57 25.91 -4.44
N GLU A 58 -8.75 26.08 -3.11
CA GLU A 58 -7.74 26.66 -2.22
C GLU A 58 -6.44 25.83 -2.16
N GLU A 59 -6.56 24.49 -2.10
CA GLU A 59 -5.40 23.60 -2.13
C GLU A 59 -4.62 23.71 -3.45
N LEU A 60 -5.34 23.79 -4.57
CA LEU A 60 -4.75 23.93 -5.90
C LEU A 60 -4.12 25.31 -6.10
N GLU A 61 -4.76 26.37 -5.61
CA GLU A 61 -4.21 27.73 -5.62
C GLU A 61 -2.93 27.82 -4.77
N ASP A 62 -2.92 27.22 -3.58
CA ASP A 62 -1.72 27.16 -2.74
C ASP A 62 -0.58 26.41 -3.44
N LEU A 63 -0.88 25.28 -4.07
CA LEU A 63 0.07 24.52 -4.87
C LEU A 63 0.66 25.37 -6.00
N TYR A 64 -0.17 26.00 -6.82
CA TYR A 64 0.30 26.81 -7.94
C TYR A 64 1.13 28.00 -7.47
N ARG A 65 0.72 28.67 -6.40
CA ARG A 65 1.49 29.75 -5.80
C ARG A 65 2.89 29.30 -5.35
N ARG A 66 3.02 28.10 -4.77
CA ARG A 66 4.31 27.53 -4.37
C ARG A 66 5.17 27.17 -5.57
N ILE A 67 4.57 26.60 -6.61
CA ILE A 67 5.26 26.31 -7.87
C ILE A 67 5.82 27.61 -8.48
N ASP A 68 5.00 28.66 -8.57
CA ASP A 68 5.38 29.96 -9.15
C ASP A 68 6.52 30.65 -8.37
N GLN A 69 6.68 30.32 -7.08
CA GLN A 69 7.75 30.84 -6.22
C GLN A 69 9.02 29.96 -6.20
N THR A 70 9.08 28.91 -7.02
CA THR A 70 10.23 28.00 -7.07
C THR A 70 11.48 28.73 -7.58
N ARG A 71 12.59 28.62 -6.84
CA ARG A 71 13.90 29.19 -7.24
C ARG A 71 14.75 28.12 -7.92
N PRO A 72 15.07 28.24 -9.22
CA PRO A 72 15.92 27.28 -9.90
C PRO A 72 17.36 27.34 -9.38
N VAL A 73 18.04 26.19 -9.38
CA VAL A 73 19.46 26.07 -9.02
C VAL A 73 20.19 25.45 -10.21
N ALA A 74 21.37 25.95 -10.57
CA ALA A 74 22.11 25.39 -11.70
C ALA A 74 22.62 23.97 -11.40
N SER A 75 22.55 23.07 -12.39
CA SER A 75 23.24 21.78 -12.36
C SER A 75 24.63 21.91 -12.98
N LEU A 76 25.51 20.97 -12.67
CA LEU A 76 26.79 20.82 -13.38
C LEU A 76 26.52 20.51 -14.86
N GLU A 77 27.38 21.04 -15.73
CA GLU A 77 27.35 20.74 -17.17
C GLU A 77 27.48 19.22 -17.39
N ASP A 78 26.72 18.69 -18.36
CA ASP A 78 26.70 17.28 -18.78
C ASP A 78 26.47 16.23 -17.67
N SER A 79 25.99 16.64 -16.49
CA SER A 79 25.83 15.77 -15.31
C SER A 79 24.70 14.75 -15.38
N GLN A 80 23.75 14.94 -16.31
CA GLN A 80 22.53 14.14 -16.40
C GLN A 80 21.89 14.00 -15.00
N PHE A 81 21.65 12.76 -14.52
CA PHE A 81 21.15 12.46 -13.18
C PHE A 81 22.21 11.87 -12.23
N HIS A 82 23.50 11.91 -12.59
CA HIS A 82 24.57 11.26 -11.83
C HIS A 82 24.82 11.91 -10.45
N TYR A 83 24.37 13.15 -10.25
CA TYR A 83 24.51 13.92 -9.01
C TYR A 83 23.16 14.22 -8.35
N GLY A 84 22.17 13.37 -8.60
CA GLY A 84 20.79 13.59 -8.16
C GLY A 84 19.93 14.20 -9.26
N PHE A 85 18.83 14.82 -8.86
CA PHE A 85 17.84 15.29 -9.81
C PHE A 85 18.37 16.47 -10.63
N ASN A 86 18.36 16.32 -11.96
CA ASN A 86 18.83 17.36 -12.87
C ASN A 86 17.91 18.59 -12.82
N SER A 87 18.46 19.77 -12.54
CA SER A 87 17.68 21.00 -12.39
C SER A 87 17.04 21.46 -13.70
N GLN A 88 17.67 21.25 -14.85
CA GLN A 88 17.06 21.59 -16.14
C GLN A 88 15.85 20.69 -16.42
N TYR A 89 15.96 19.40 -16.08
CA TYR A 89 14.82 18.49 -16.15
C TYR A 89 13.73 18.86 -15.13
N LEU A 90 14.11 19.28 -13.92
CA LEU A 90 13.16 19.72 -12.89
C LEU A 90 12.31 20.89 -13.39
N GLN A 91 12.89 21.85 -14.10
CA GLN A 91 12.13 22.96 -14.69
C GLN A 91 11.06 22.47 -15.68
N LYS A 92 11.33 21.39 -16.44
CA LYS A 92 10.32 20.78 -17.32
C LYS A 92 9.17 20.16 -16.51
N VAL A 93 9.50 19.44 -15.44
CA VAL A 93 8.49 18.84 -14.54
C VAL A 93 7.63 19.92 -13.90
N VAL A 94 8.26 20.95 -13.34
CA VAL A 94 7.56 22.08 -12.69
C VAL A 94 6.66 22.81 -13.70
N SER A 95 7.15 23.07 -14.91
CA SER A 95 6.36 23.69 -15.99
C SER A 95 5.13 22.85 -16.35
N TYR A 96 5.30 21.54 -16.55
CA TYR A 96 4.19 20.65 -16.85
C TYR A 96 3.16 20.64 -15.72
N TRP A 97 3.63 20.55 -14.47
CA TRP A 97 2.76 20.50 -13.30
C TRP A 97 1.95 21.79 -13.11
N ARG A 98 2.54 22.93 -13.49
CA ARG A 98 1.91 24.24 -13.39
C ARG A 98 0.89 24.53 -14.48
N ASN A 99 1.16 24.06 -15.70
CA ASN A 99 0.46 24.54 -16.90
C ASN A 99 -0.39 23.47 -17.58
N ASP A 100 0.02 22.21 -17.53
CA ASP A 100 -0.54 21.14 -18.35
C ASP A 100 -1.20 20.02 -17.53
N PHE A 101 -0.82 19.88 -16.25
CA PHE A 101 -1.32 18.82 -15.39
C PHE A 101 -2.72 19.16 -14.84
N ASP A 102 -3.71 18.44 -15.34
CA ASP A 102 -5.08 18.54 -14.86
C ASP A 102 -5.29 17.72 -13.57
N TRP A 103 -5.23 18.42 -12.44
CA TRP A 103 -5.45 17.86 -11.11
C TRP A 103 -6.84 17.29 -10.90
N ARG A 104 -7.88 17.96 -11.42
CA ARG A 104 -9.27 17.49 -11.23
C ARG A 104 -9.49 16.18 -11.98
N LYS A 105 -8.97 16.09 -13.20
CA LYS A 105 -8.94 14.83 -13.96
C LYS A 105 -8.21 13.70 -13.23
N GLN A 106 -7.13 14.01 -12.49
CA GLN A 106 -6.47 12.98 -11.68
C GLN A 106 -7.30 12.56 -10.47
N VAL A 107 -8.00 13.48 -9.81
CA VAL A 107 -8.93 13.14 -8.72
C VAL A 107 -10.08 12.27 -9.23
N ASP A 108 -10.62 12.57 -10.41
CA ASP A 108 -11.62 11.74 -11.06
C ASP A 108 -11.07 10.34 -11.37
N LYS A 109 -9.83 10.27 -11.87
CA LYS A 109 -9.15 9.00 -12.11
C LYS A 109 -8.98 8.20 -10.83
N LEU A 110 -8.55 8.83 -9.73
CA LEU A 110 -8.38 8.14 -8.45
C LEU A 110 -9.70 7.53 -7.99
N ASN A 111 -10.82 8.26 -8.11
CA ASN A 111 -12.15 7.78 -7.73
C ASN A 111 -12.79 6.79 -8.73
N GLN A 112 -12.06 6.28 -9.73
CA GLN A 112 -12.56 5.20 -10.60
C GLN A 112 -12.78 3.89 -9.85
N TYR A 113 -12.07 3.69 -8.74
CA TYR A 113 -12.24 2.54 -7.86
C TYR A 113 -12.91 2.95 -6.54
N PRO A 114 -13.64 2.02 -5.88
CA PRO A 114 -14.22 2.30 -4.57
C PRO A 114 -13.15 2.44 -3.48
N HIS A 115 -13.25 3.52 -2.70
CA HIS A 115 -12.39 3.75 -1.53
C HIS A 115 -13.20 3.65 -0.24
N PHE A 116 -12.52 3.21 0.82
CA PHE A 116 -13.11 3.04 2.13
C PHE A 116 -12.14 3.46 3.23
N LYS A 117 -12.71 3.71 4.40
CA LYS A 117 -11.99 3.95 5.65
C LYS A 117 -12.59 3.11 6.77
N THR A 118 -11.73 2.62 7.66
CA THR A 118 -12.13 1.93 8.90
C THR A 118 -11.11 2.24 10.00
N ASN A 119 -11.55 2.23 11.25
CA ASN A 119 -10.61 2.35 12.37
C ASN A 119 -10.00 0.97 12.66
N ILE A 120 -8.68 0.94 12.83
CA ILE A 120 -7.93 -0.24 13.26
C ILE A 120 -6.89 0.24 14.25
N GLU A 121 -7.00 -0.20 15.51
CA GLU A 121 -6.05 0.11 16.57
C GLU A 121 -5.86 1.63 16.83
N GLY A 122 -6.92 2.41 16.65
CA GLY A 122 -6.94 3.86 16.81
C GLY A 122 -6.42 4.64 15.60
N ILE A 123 -6.20 3.98 14.46
CA ILE A 123 -5.78 4.61 13.19
C ILE A 123 -6.92 4.53 12.18
N ASP A 124 -7.30 5.66 11.60
CA ASP A 124 -8.22 5.71 10.46
C ASP A 124 -7.50 5.26 9.18
N VAL A 125 -7.65 3.98 8.82
CA VAL A 125 -6.97 3.33 7.70
C VAL A 125 -7.81 3.45 6.43
N HIS A 126 -7.21 4.02 5.38
CA HIS A 126 -7.76 4.06 4.04
C HIS A 126 -7.38 2.80 3.24
N TYR A 127 -8.31 2.29 2.43
CA TYR A 127 -8.04 1.25 1.44
C TYR A 127 -8.96 1.34 0.23
N MET A 128 -8.52 0.82 -0.91
CA MET A 128 -9.40 0.49 -2.03
C MET A 128 -9.84 -0.97 -1.93
N HIS A 129 -11.08 -1.26 -2.30
CA HIS A 129 -11.57 -2.64 -2.44
C HIS A 129 -12.31 -2.80 -3.77
N ILE A 130 -11.68 -3.55 -4.67
CA ILE A 130 -12.16 -3.77 -6.03
C ILE A 130 -12.61 -5.22 -6.13
N LYS A 131 -13.92 -5.40 -6.33
CA LYS A 131 -14.50 -6.72 -6.59
C LYS A 131 -14.55 -6.97 -8.10
N PRO A 132 -14.35 -8.22 -8.54
CA PRO A 132 -14.46 -8.56 -9.95
C PRO A 132 -15.88 -8.30 -10.46
N GLN A 133 -16.03 -7.71 -11.64
CA GLN A 133 -17.35 -7.45 -12.23
C GLN A 133 -17.98 -8.72 -12.82
N ARG A 134 -17.15 -9.68 -13.24
CA ARG A 134 -17.57 -10.95 -13.84
C ARG A 134 -16.75 -12.07 -13.23
N VAL A 135 -17.43 -13.14 -12.84
CA VAL A 135 -16.81 -14.36 -12.34
C VAL A 135 -17.29 -15.50 -13.24
N PRO A 136 -16.39 -16.14 -14.01
CA PRO A 136 -16.76 -17.30 -14.82
C PRO A 136 -17.36 -18.41 -13.96
N GLN A 137 -18.32 -19.15 -14.53
CA GLN A 137 -18.99 -20.22 -13.81
C GLN A 137 -17.98 -21.31 -13.43
N GLY A 138 -17.92 -21.64 -12.14
CA GLY A 138 -16.98 -22.62 -11.61
C GLY A 138 -15.66 -22.03 -11.11
N SER A 139 -15.42 -20.73 -11.28
CA SER A 139 -14.25 -20.04 -10.73
C SER A 139 -14.53 -19.54 -9.30
N ALA A 140 -13.52 -19.64 -8.44
CA ALA A 140 -13.53 -19.02 -7.11
C ALA A 140 -12.93 -17.62 -7.18
N VAL A 141 -13.51 -16.67 -6.44
CA VAL A 141 -12.91 -15.35 -6.24
C VAL A 141 -11.88 -15.46 -5.11
N ILE A 142 -10.66 -15.04 -5.38
CA ILE A 142 -9.53 -15.12 -4.46
C ILE A 142 -9.26 -13.72 -3.90
N PRO A 143 -9.31 -13.52 -2.57
CA PRO A 143 -8.94 -12.23 -1.98
C PRO A 143 -7.42 -12.02 -2.09
N LEU A 144 -7.02 -10.87 -2.60
CA LEU A 144 -5.62 -10.46 -2.75
C LEU A 144 -5.40 -9.09 -2.10
N ILE A 145 -4.53 -9.05 -1.10
CA ILE A 145 -4.06 -7.79 -0.52
C ILE A 145 -2.80 -7.34 -1.27
N MET A 146 -2.80 -6.09 -1.75
CA MET A 146 -1.67 -5.47 -2.44
C MET A 146 -1.13 -4.30 -1.62
N VAL A 147 0.07 -4.47 -1.07
CA VAL A 147 0.71 -3.49 -0.17
C VAL A 147 1.81 -2.74 -0.92
N HIS A 148 1.71 -1.41 -0.95
CA HIS A 148 2.69 -0.53 -1.62
C HIS A 148 3.94 -0.28 -0.77
N GLY A 149 4.94 0.41 -1.33
CA GLY A 149 6.17 0.80 -0.61
C GLY A 149 6.33 2.31 -0.43
N TRP A 150 7.55 2.73 -0.11
CA TRP A 150 8.01 4.12 -0.20
C TRP A 150 8.98 4.25 -1.39
N PRO A 151 8.93 5.33 -2.19
CA PRO A 151 8.08 6.52 -2.10
C PRO A 151 6.72 6.38 -2.83
N GLY A 152 6.19 5.16 -2.87
CA GLY A 152 4.97 4.80 -3.59
C GLY A 152 3.66 5.08 -2.85
N SER A 153 2.56 4.58 -3.43
CA SER A 153 1.21 4.67 -2.87
C SER A 153 0.29 3.63 -3.50
N PHE A 154 -0.94 3.51 -3.00
CA PHE A 154 -1.97 2.66 -3.58
C PHE A 154 -2.20 2.89 -5.10
N TYR A 155 -1.83 4.06 -5.63
CA TYR A 155 -1.94 4.38 -7.05
C TYR A 155 -1.06 3.49 -7.95
N GLU A 156 0.02 2.92 -7.42
CA GLU A 156 0.93 2.03 -8.18
C GLU A 156 0.20 0.81 -8.77
N PHE A 157 -0.92 0.40 -8.17
CA PHE A 157 -1.67 -0.77 -8.58
C PHE A 157 -2.73 -0.49 -9.66
N PHE A 158 -3.00 0.77 -10.02
CA PHE A 158 -4.09 1.11 -10.94
C PHE A 158 -3.99 0.43 -12.30
N GLY A 159 -2.76 0.23 -12.80
CA GLY A 159 -2.52 -0.41 -14.08
C GLY A 159 -2.72 -1.93 -14.07
N ILE A 160 -2.54 -2.59 -12.91
CA ILE A 160 -2.63 -4.06 -12.81
C ILE A 160 -4.01 -4.53 -12.29
N ILE A 161 -4.75 -3.69 -11.57
CA ILE A 161 -6.07 -4.03 -11.04
C ILE A 161 -6.99 -4.66 -12.11
N PRO A 162 -7.18 -4.07 -13.31
CA PRO A 162 -8.06 -4.68 -14.33
C PRO A 162 -7.63 -6.09 -14.72
N LEU A 163 -6.32 -6.34 -14.82
CA LEU A 163 -5.78 -7.66 -15.18
C LEU A 163 -6.03 -8.73 -14.10
N LEU A 164 -6.24 -8.31 -12.86
CA LEU A 164 -6.49 -9.21 -11.72
C LEU A 164 -8.00 -9.43 -11.48
N THR A 165 -8.82 -8.42 -11.78
CA THR A 165 -10.25 -8.44 -11.47
C THR A 165 -11.14 -8.76 -12.68
N GLU A 166 -10.58 -8.73 -13.90
CA GLU A 166 -11.29 -8.98 -15.16
C GLU A 166 -10.64 -10.15 -15.91
N PRO A 167 -11.04 -11.41 -15.64
CA PRO A 167 -10.47 -12.58 -16.31
C PRO A 167 -10.76 -12.54 -17.81
N SER A 168 -9.76 -12.88 -18.62
CA SER A 168 -9.90 -12.92 -20.08
C SER A 168 -10.33 -14.30 -20.56
N ASP A 169 -9.87 -15.36 -19.89
CA ASP A 169 -10.18 -16.75 -20.20
C ASP A 169 -10.95 -17.45 -19.06
N PRO A 170 -11.80 -18.46 -19.37
CA PRO A 170 -12.55 -19.20 -18.34
C PRO A 170 -11.69 -19.93 -17.30
N GLY A 171 -10.42 -20.19 -17.61
CA GLY A 171 -9.47 -20.84 -16.72
C GLY A 171 -8.67 -19.89 -15.82
N ASP A 172 -8.85 -18.58 -15.99
CA ASP A 172 -8.09 -17.58 -15.24
C ASP A 172 -8.54 -17.53 -13.77
N CYS A 173 -7.57 -17.25 -12.90
CA CYS A 173 -7.86 -16.84 -11.53
C CYS A 173 -8.57 -15.48 -11.54
N VAL A 174 -9.59 -15.35 -10.69
CA VAL A 174 -10.30 -14.10 -10.50
C VAL A 174 -10.02 -13.59 -9.10
N PHE A 175 -9.49 -12.37 -8.99
CA PHE A 175 -9.20 -11.77 -7.70
C PHE A 175 -10.24 -10.73 -7.31
N GLU A 176 -10.52 -10.62 -6.01
CA GLU A 176 -10.93 -9.35 -5.42
C GLU A 176 -9.69 -8.72 -4.79
N VAL A 177 -9.48 -7.43 -5.03
CA VAL A 177 -8.24 -6.74 -4.68
C VAL A 177 -8.50 -5.74 -3.56
N VAL A 178 -7.68 -5.80 -2.52
CA VAL A 178 -7.66 -4.83 -1.42
C VAL A 178 -6.30 -4.11 -1.43
N CYS A 179 -6.31 -2.79 -1.63
CA CYS A 179 -5.09 -1.96 -1.64
C CYS A 179 -5.13 -0.96 -0.48
N PRO A 180 -4.61 -1.30 0.72
CA PRO A 180 -4.53 -0.35 1.81
C PRO A 180 -3.48 0.72 1.54
N SER A 181 -3.72 1.93 2.05
CA SER A 181 -2.65 2.88 2.31
C SER A 181 -2.00 2.53 3.64
N ILE A 182 -0.69 2.32 3.64
CA ILE A 182 0.06 2.03 4.87
C ILE A 182 -0.12 3.21 5.85
N PRO A 183 -0.26 2.98 7.17
CA PRO A 183 -0.37 4.06 8.16
C PRO A 183 0.68 5.16 7.97
N GLY A 184 0.24 6.41 7.89
CA GLY A 184 1.06 7.59 7.58
C GLY A 184 1.28 7.87 6.08
N TYR A 185 0.66 7.10 5.18
CA TYR A 185 0.72 7.31 3.73
C TYR A 185 -0.65 7.59 3.14
N GLY A 186 -0.67 8.35 2.05
CA GLY A 186 -1.89 8.63 1.28
C GLY A 186 -2.99 9.22 2.17
N PHE A 187 -4.10 8.49 2.28
CA PHE A 187 -5.27 8.91 3.05
C PHE A 187 -5.42 8.17 4.39
N SER A 188 -4.44 7.34 4.78
CA SER A 188 -4.39 6.69 6.09
C SER A 188 -3.74 7.61 7.11
N GLU A 189 -4.31 7.66 8.31
CA GLU A 189 -3.78 8.43 9.42
C GLU A 189 -2.37 7.97 9.83
N ALA A 190 -1.55 8.92 10.28
CA ALA A 190 -0.22 8.64 10.79
C ALA A 190 -0.28 8.15 12.24
N PRO A 191 0.60 7.22 12.65
CA PRO A 191 0.67 6.77 14.04
C PRO A 191 0.98 7.91 15.00
N HIS A 192 0.30 7.96 16.14
CA HIS A 192 0.50 8.98 17.18
C HIS A 192 1.45 8.55 18.30
N LYS A 193 1.92 7.30 18.27
CA LYS A 193 2.86 6.73 19.24
C LYS A 193 4.15 6.28 18.59
N LYS A 194 5.24 6.34 19.35
CA LYS A 194 6.57 5.88 18.92
C LYS A 194 6.59 4.35 18.83
N GLY A 195 7.49 3.83 17.99
CA GLY A 195 7.80 2.40 17.96
C GLY A 195 6.97 1.57 16.97
N ARG A 196 6.08 2.18 16.18
CA ARG A 196 5.40 1.47 15.10
C ARG A 196 6.42 1.11 14.02
N SER A 197 6.65 -0.19 13.83
CA SER A 197 7.57 -0.74 12.85
C SER A 197 6.82 -1.53 11.77
N GLY A 198 7.54 -2.05 10.76
CA GLY A 198 6.94 -2.90 9.73
C GLY A 198 6.23 -4.14 10.29
N THR A 199 6.69 -4.67 11.42
CA THR A 199 6.02 -5.83 12.07
C THR A 199 4.69 -5.44 12.70
N SER A 200 4.58 -4.24 13.27
CA SER A 200 3.30 -3.72 13.78
C SER A 200 2.33 -3.40 12.65
N GLY A 201 2.85 -3.00 11.47
CA GLY A 201 2.05 -2.73 10.27
C GLY A 201 1.44 -3.97 9.63
N ALA A 202 2.06 -5.14 9.78
CA ALA A 202 1.60 -6.41 9.22
C ALA A 202 0.41 -7.05 9.98
N GLN A 203 -0.05 -6.42 11.07
CA GLN A 203 -1.22 -6.86 11.85
C GLN A 203 -2.55 -6.33 11.30
N ILE A 204 -2.50 -5.36 10.40
CA ILE A 204 -3.68 -4.74 9.77
C ILE A 204 -4.19 -5.63 8.64
#